data_AF-A0A7Z1MZA0-F1
#
_entry.id   AF-A0A7Z1MZA0-F1
#
_cell.length_a   1.000
_cell.length_b   1.000
_cell.length_c   1.000
_cell.angle_alpha   90.00
_cell.angle_beta   90.00
_cell.angle_gamma   90.00
#
_symmetry.space_group_name_H-M   'P 1'
#
loop_
_entity.id
_entity.type
_entity.pdbx_description
1 polymer ?
#
loop_
_entity_poly.entity_id
_entity_poly.type
_entity_poly.pdbx_seq_one_letter_code
_entity_poly.pdbx_strand_id
1 'polypeptide(L)'
;HELRRLLKENQVEKFNYKLFSIHLSDVCPKLRPVIRTLRRLAAFIENTMTYSNLTNGPLEGINNKIKLIKRVSFGYRNYDNLRNRFIITS
;
A
#
# COMPACT_ATOMS: atom_id res chain seq x y z
N HIS A 1 9.63 9.18 -11.65
CA HIS A 1 9.59 10.39 -10.80
C HIS A 1 8.29 11.18 -10.96
N GLU A 2 7.79 11.38 -12.19
CA GLU A 2 6.59 12.18 -12.47
C GLU A 2 5.27 11.62 -11.87
N LEU A 3 4.98 10.32 -12.03
CA LEU A 3 3.77 9.70 -11.45
C LEU A 3 3.67 9.90 -9.93
N ARG A 4 4.80 9.81 -9.22
CA ARG A 4 4.86 10.02 -7.77
C ARG A 4 4.55 11.47 -7.39
N ARG A 5 4.96 12.44 -8.22
CA ARG A 5 4.66 13.86 -8.00
C ARG A 5 3.16 14.11 -8.18
N LEU A 6 2.58 13.62 -9.28
CA LEU A 6 1.14 13.77 -9.56
C LEU A 6 0.27 13.14 -8.47
N LEU A 7 0.72 12.01 -7.91
CA LEU A 7 0.07 11.36 -6.77
C LEU A 7 0.11 12.24 -5.50
N LYS A 8 1.24 12.91 -5.22
CA LYS A 8 1.38 13.79 -4.05
C LYS A 8 0.59 15.08 -4.17
N GLU A 9 0.41 15.57 -5.39
CA GLU A 9 -0.31 16.82 -5.70
C GLU A 9 -1.83 16.59 -5.91
N ASN A 10 -2.32 15.35 -5.70
CA ASN A 10 -3.71 14.94 -5.91
C ASN A 10 -4.27 15.31 -7.30
N GLN A 11 -3.43 15.27 -8.34
CA GLN A 11 -3.81 15.59 -9.71
C GLN A 11 -4.33 14.34 -10.43
N VAL A 12 -5.55 13.90 -10.09
CA VAL A 12 -6.14 12.62 -10.54
C VAL A 12 -6.13 12.45 -12.06
N GLU A 13 -6.66 13.42 -12.81
CA GLU A 13 -6.77 13.32 -14.27
C GLU A 13 -5.39 13.21 -14.95
N LYS A 14 -4.44 14.05 -14.52
CA LYS A 14 -3.07 14.03 -15.04
C LYS A 14 -2.36 12.73 -14.69
N PHE A 15 -2.59 12.20 -13.48
CA PHE A 15 -2.05 10.91 -13.04
C PHE A 15 -2.55 9.77 -13.93
N ASN A 16 -3.86 9.68 -14.14
CA ASN A 16 -4.46 8.65 -14.98
C ASN A 16 -4.00 8.74 -16.43
N TYR A 17 -4.07 9.93 -17.02
CA TYR A 17 -3.58 10.15 -18.38
C TYR A 17 -2.12 9.69 -18.54
N LYS A 18 -1.25 10.04 -17.58
CA LYS A 18 0.14 9.61 -17.61
C LYS A 18 0.30 8.10 -17.41
N LEU A 19 -0.45 7.49 -16.49
CA LEU A 19 -0.36 6.07 -16.20
C LEU A 19 -0.79 5.20 -17.41
N PHE A 20 -1.84 5.62 -18.12
CA PHE A 20 -2.35 4.89 -19.29
C PHE A 20 -1.57 5.19 -20.57
N SER A 21 -0.91 6.35 -20.70
CA SER A 21 -0.05 6.67 -21.85
C SER A 21 1.32 5.96 -21.86
N ILE A 22 1.75 5.36 -20.74
CA ILE A 22 3.01 4.61 -20.69
C ILE A 22 2.95 3.34 -21.57
N HIS A 23 3.77 3.24 -22.62
CA HIS A 23 3.88 1.99 -23.36
C HIS A 23 4.75 0.99 -22.61
N LEU A 24 4.30 -0.26 -22.48
CA LEU A 24 5.04 -1.30 -21.75
C LEU A 24 6.37 -1.68 -22.44
N SER A 25 6.51 -1.40 -23.74
CA SER A 25 7.75 -1.52 -24.50
C SER A 25 8.87 -0.67 -23.89
N ASP A 26 8.53 0.53 -23.43
CA ASP A 26 9.47 1.57 -22.98
C ASP A 26 9.84 1.38 -21.51
N VAL A 27 9.22 0.40 -20.85
CA VAL A 27 9.41 0.07 -19.45
C VAL A 27 10.27 -1.19 -19.35
N CYS A 28 11.29 -1.12 -18.49
CA CYS A 28 12.10 -2.27 -18.10
C CYS A 28 11.20 -3.47 -17.80
N PRO A 29 11.47 -4.68 -18.34
CA PRO A 29 10.61 -5.85 -18.16
C PRO A 29 10.22 -6.14 -16.70
N LYS A 30 11.14 -5.91 -15.76
CA LYS A 30 10.93 -6.08 -14.31
C LYS A 30 9.87 -5.15 -13.72
N LEU A 31 9.63 -4.00 -14.34
CA LEU A 31 8.68 -2.97 -13.89
C LEU A 31 7.33 -3.06 -14.62
N ARG A 32 7.21 -3.82 -15.71
CA ARG A 32 5.95 -4.02 -16.42
C ARG A 32 4.83 -4.56 -15.52
N PRO A 33 5.07 -5.52 -14.59
CA PRO A 33 4.05 -5.95 -13.63
C PRO A 33 3.58 -4.80 -12.74
N VAL A 34 4.48 -3.92 -12.31
CA VAL A 34 4.13 -2.75 -11.48
C VAL A 34 3.16 -1.84 -12.23
N ILE A 35 3.44 -1.52 -13.49
CA ILE A 35 2.54 -0.68 -14.31
C ILE A 35 1.18 -1.35 -14.51
N ARG A 36 1.15 -2.67 -14.73
CA ARG A 36 -0.12 -3.42 -14.85
C ARG A 36 -0.93 -3.37 -13.55
N THR A 37 -0.27 -3.56 -12.41
CA THR A 37 -0.91 -3.48 -11.09
C THR A 37 -1.45 -2.07 -10.83
N LEU A 38 -0.66 -1.03 -11.12
CA LEU A 38 -1.11 0.36 -10.97
C LEU A 38 -2.34 0.66 -11.82
N ARG A 39 -2.37 0.21 -13.09
CA ARG A 39 -3.55 0.36 -13.95
C ARG A 39 -4.77 -0.38 -13.42
N ARG A 40 -4.59 -1.62 -12.96
CA ARG A 40 -5.67 -2.41 -12.35
C ARG A 40 -6.24 -1.75 -11.09
N LEU A 41 -5.39 -1.07 -10.32
CA LEU A 41 -5.75 -0.44 -9.07
C LEU A 41 -6.04 1.07 -9.21
N ALA A 42 -6.10 1.62 -10.43
CA ALA A 42 -6.23 3.06 -10.66
C ALA A 42 -7.41 3.67 -9.89
N ALA A 43 -8.60 3.07 -9.97
CA ALA A 43 -9.78 3.53 -9.25
C ALA A 43 -9.59 3.56 -7.71
N PHE A 44 -8.86 2.59 -7.14
CA PHE A 44 -8.56 2.59 -5.71
C PHE A 44 -7.54 3.67 -5.35
N ILE A 45 -6.56 3.92 -6.22
CA ILE A 45 -5.58 4.99 -6.05
C ILE A 45 -6.27 6.36 -6.09
N GLU A 46 -7.24 6.55 -6.99
CA GLU A 46 -8.07 7.77 -7.05
C GLU A 46 -8.80 8.01 -5.73
N ASN A 47 -9.39 6.97 -5.14
CA ASN A 47 -10.03 7.08 -3.82
C ASN A 47 -9.07 7.60 -2.75
N THR A 48 -7.77 7.24 -2.80
CA THR A 48 -6.79 7.77 -1.85
C THR A 48 -6.53 9.28 -2.00
N MET A 49 -6.72 9.83 -3.21
CA MET A 49 -6.61 11.27 -3.46
C MET A 49 -7.88 12.01 -3.03
N THR A 50 -9.05 11.39 -3.23
CA THR A 50 -10.35 11.93 -2.81
C THR A 50 -10.49 11.97 -1.30
N TYR A 51 -10.10 10.89 -0.60
CA TYR A 51 -10.21 10.76 0.86
C TYR A 51 -8.86 11.05 1.55
N SER A 52 -8.29 12.22 1.28
CA SER A 52 -6.96 12.63 1.79
C SER A 52 -6.83 12.71 3.32
N ASN A 53 -7.96 12.74 4.04
CA ASN A 53 -8.01 12.68 5.50
C ASN A 53 -7.78 11.26 6.07
N LEU A 54 -7.94 10.22 5.25
CA LEU A 54 -7.66 8.84 5.64
C LEU A 54 -6.17 8.55 5.45
N THR A 55 -5.47 8.36 6.55
CA THR A 55 -4.04 8.02 6.53
C THR A 55 -3.83 6.54 6.80
N ASN A 56 -2.72 5.98 6.32
CA ASN A 56 -2.31 4.63 6.67
C ASN A 56 -1.78 4.51 8.11
N GLY A 57 -1.68 5.62 8.86
CA GLY A 57 -1.09 5.65 10.20
C GLY A 57 -1.69 4.63 11.18
N PRO A 58 -3.03 4.53 11.31
CA PRO A 58 -3.64 3.50 12.16
C PRO A 58 -3.31 2.07 11.72
N LEU A 59 -3.34 1.80 10.41
CA LEU A 59 -3.01 0.48 9.85
C LEU A 59 -1.53 0.12 10.08
N GLU A 60 -0.63 1.08 9.89
CA GLU A 60 0.79 0.95 10.17
C GLU A 60 1.05 0.70 11.66
N GLY A 61 0.34 1.41 12.55
CA GLY A 61 0.39 1.21 13.99
C GLY A 61 0.01 -0.23 14.38
N ILE A 62 -1.10 -0.74 13.85
CA ILE A 62 -1.54 -2.13 14.07
C ILE A 62 -0.48 -3.12 13.55
N ASN A 63 0.01 -2.92 12.33
CA ASN A 63 1.03 -3.78 11.73
C ASN A 63 2.33 -3.79 12.55
N ASN A 64 2.75 -2.65 13.09
CA ASN A 64 3.92 -2.54 13.94
C ASN A 64 3.72 -3.24 15.29
N LYS A 65 2.54 -3.12 15.91
CA LYS A 65 2.19 -3.84 17.15
C LYS A 65 2.23 -5.35 16.94
N ILE A 66 1.67 -5.86 15.85
CA ILE A 66 1.73 -7.28 15.49
C ILE A 66 3.17 -7.75 15.28
N LYS A 67 3.98 -6.98 14.53
CA LYS A 67 5.40 -7.31 14.32
C LYS A 67 6.19 -7.32 15.62
N LEU A 68 5.93 -6.36 16.52
CA LEU A 68 6.56 -6.29 17.84
C LEU A 68 6.21 -7.54 18.67
N ILE A 69 4.92 -7.89 18.78
CA ILE A 69 4.45 -9.08 19.50
C ILE A 69 5.11 -10.35 18.97
N LYS A 70 5.20 -10.52 17.64
CA LYS A 70 5.89 -11.67 17.03
C LYS A 70 7.39 -11.68 17.32
N ARG A 71 8.05 -10.51 17.36
CA ARG A 71 9.50 -10.40 17.62
C ARG A 71 9.85 -10.73 19.08
N VAL A 72 9.13 -10.15 20.04
CA VAL A 72 9.41 -10.35 21.49
C VAL A 72 9.08 -11.77 21.97
N SER A 73 8.23 -12.48 21.24
CA SER A 73 7.85 -13.88 21.53
C SER A 73 8.76 -14.91 20.86
N PHE A 74 9.74 -14.48 20.04
CA PHE A 74 10.54 -15.37 19.18
C PHE A 74 9.69 -16.23 18.22
N GLY A 75 8.50 -15.74 17.87
CA GLY A 75 7.52 -16.45 17.06
C GLY A 75 6.57 -17.32 17.88
N TYR A 76 5.32 -17.38 17.42
CA TYR A 76 4.31 -18.27 17.99
C TYR A 76 4.17 -19.52 17.11
N ARG A 77 4.26 -20.71 17.72
CA ARG A 77 3.98 -21.99 17.05
C ARG A 77 2.47 -22.23 16.87
N ASN A 78 1.67 -21.75 17.82
CA ASN A 78 0.21 -21.85 17.80
C ASN A 78 -0.39 -20.47 17.52
N TYR A 79 -1.24 -20.37 16.49
CA TYR A 79 -1.93 -19.15 16.13
C TYR A 79 -2.87 -18.64 17.24
N ASP A 80 -3.53 -19.54 17.98
CA ASP A 80 -4.42 -19.18 19.08
C ASP A 80 -3.68 -18.43 20.19
N ASN A 81 -2.43 -18.82 20.46
CA ASN A 81 -1.59 -18.11 21.43
C ASN A 81 -1.21 -16.71 20.94
N LEU A 82 -0.94 -16.55 19.64
CA LEU A 82 -0.71 -15.23 19.04
C LEU A 82 -1.99 -14.37 19.10
N ARG A 83 -3.15 -14.96 18.78
CA ARG A 83 -4.45 -14.30 18.82
C ARG A 83 -4.79 -13.85 20.23
N ASN A 84 -4.62 -14.72 21.22
CA ASN A 84 -4.86 -14.39 22.64
C ASN A 84 -3.92 -13.28 23.11
N ARG A 85 -2.63 -13.33 22.74
CA ARG A 85 -1.71 -12.23 23.05
C ARG A 85 -2.14 -10.93 22.41
N PHE A 86 -2.58 -10.96 21.15
CA PHE A 86 -3.08 -9.77 20.47
C PHE A 86 -4.29 -9.19 21.20
N ILE A 87 -5.30 -10.00 21.55
CA ILE A 87 -6.50 -9.55 22.27
C ILE A 87 -6.15 -8.92 23.62
N ILE A 88 -5.24 -9.52 24.38
CA ILE A 88 -4.84 -9.02 25.72
C ILE A 88 -4.00 -7.74 25.61
N THR A 89 -3.17 -7.62 24.57
CA THR A 89 -2.28 -6.46 24.40
C THR A 89 -2.97 -5.31 23.67
N SER A 90 -4.10 -5.57 23.00
CA SER A 90 -4.82 -4.62 22.14
C SER A 90 -5.34 -3.43 22.91
#